data_AF-A0A382ZS59-F1
#
_entry.id   AF-A0A382ZS59-F1
#
_cell.length_a   1.000
_cell.length_b   1.000
_cell.length_c   1.000
_cell.angle_alpha   90.00
_cell.angle_beta   90.00
_cell.angle_gamma   90.00
#
_symmetry.space_group_name_H-M   'P 1'
#
loop_
_entity.id
_entity.type
_entity.pdbx_description
1 polymer ?
#
loop_
_entity_poly.entity_id
_entity_poly.type
_entity_poly.pdbx_seq_one_letter_code
_entity_poly.pdbx_strand_id
1 'polypeptide(L)'
;VIVFRDKEVLLVQRNKEPNKGQWSIPGGSQLLGETASEAAQRELLEETGVKVDRLFLVDVVDAIIPGVEGKIKYHYTLVDYMGQWQSGESRPGDDAKEVRW
;
A
#
# COMPACT_ATOMS: atom_id res chain seq x y z
N VAL A 1 -1.35 2.84 1.42
CA VAL A 1 -2.03 4.13 1.13
C VAL A 1 -3.52 3.93 1.04
N ILE A 2 -4.29 4.53 1.94
CA ILE A 2 -5.75 4.49 1.93
C ILE A 2 -6.26 5.56 0.98
N VAL A 3 -6.92 5.17 -0.11
CA VAL A 3 -7.52 6.12 -1.06
C VAL A 3 -9.03 6.05 -0.98
N PHE A 4 -9.64 7.17 -0.60
CA PHE A 4 -11.09 7.30 -0.58
C PHE A 4 -11.61 7.84 -1.91
N ARG A 5 -12.73 7.26 -2.38
CA ARG A 5 -13.54 7.79 -3.47
C ARG A 5 -15.00 7.65 -3.08
N ASP A 6 -15.65 8.77 -2.76
CA ASP A 6 -17.00 8.80 -2.20
C ASP A 6 -17.14 7.92 -0.95
N LYS A 7 -17.77 6.73 -1.07
CA LYS A 7 -17.97 5.76 0.02
C LYS A 7 -17.11 4.50 -0.12
N GLU A 8 -16.20 4.50 -1.08
CA GLU A 8 -15.37 3.36 -1.46
C GLU A 8 -13.91 3.57 -1.06
N VAL A 9 -13.17 2.46 -0.94
CA VAL A 9 -11.74 2.48 -0.59
C VAL A 9 -10.96 1.57 -1.54
N LEU A 10 -9.92 2.12 -2.13
CA LEU A 10 -9.08 1.36 -3.05
C LEU A 10 -8.28 0.28 -2.31
N LEU A 11 -8.43 -0.97 -2.77
CA LEU A 11 -7.68 -2.12 -2.28
C LEU A 11 -7.00 -2.86 -3.44
N VAL A 12 -5.89 -3.52 -3.11
CA VAL A 12 -5.13 -4.39 -4.01
C VAL A 12 -5.07 -5.82 -3.45
N GLN A 13 -5.18 -6.83 -4.31
CA GLN A 13 -4.93 -8.22 -3.93
C GLN A 13 -3.44 -8.54 -4.09
N ARG A 14 -2.77 -8.91 -2.99
CA ARG A 14 -1.32 -9.13 -2.94
C ARG A 14 -0.89 -10.35 -3.76
N ASN A 15 0.18 -10.22 -4.54
CA ASN A 15 0.78 -11.33 -5.30
C ASN A 15 1.95 -12.04 -4.57
N LYS A 16 2.48 -11.41 -3.50
CA LYS A 16 3.67 -11.83 -2.74
C LYS A 16 3.37 -12.06 -1.26
N GLU A 17 4.22 -12.86 -0.61
CA GLU A 17 4.23 -13.00 0.85
C GLU A 17 4.78 -11.73 1.53
N PRO A 18 4.41 -11.45 2.80
CA PRO A 18 3.33 -12.10 3.56
C PRO A 18 1.95 -11.81 2.97
N ASN A 19 0.94 -12.61 3.35
CA ASN A 19 -0.46 -12.37 3.02
C ASN A 19 -0.79 -12.45 1.53
N LYS A 20 -0.11 -13.32 0.78
CA LYS A 20 -0.40 -13.56 -0.64
C LYS A 20 -1.88 -13.94 -0.81
N GLY A 21 -2.55 -13.31 -1.77
CA GLY A 21 -3.97 -13.52 -2.07
C GLY A 21 -4.95 -12.75 -1.17
N GLN A 22 -4.48 -12.07 -0.12
CA GLN A 22 -5.32 -11.21 0.70
C GLN A 22 -5.43 -9.80 0.09
N TRP A 23 -6.52 -9.11 0.43
CA TRP A 23 -6.72 -7.70 0.09
C TRP A 23 -6.00 -6.81 1.11
N SER A 24 -5.36 -5.75 0.62
CA SER A 24 -4.60 -4.78 1.40
C SER A 24 -4.73 -3.40 0.76
N ILE A 25 -4.35 -2.36 1.50
CA ILE A 25 -4.08 -1.05 0.90
C ILE A 25 -2.84 -1.16 -0.03
N PRO A 26 -2.78 -0.40 -1.13
CA PRO A 26 -1.61 -0.33 -2.01
C PRO A 26 -0.39 0.22 -1.28
N GLY A 27 0.79 -0.24 -1.65
CA GLY A 27 2.05 0.22 -1.07
C GLY A 27 3.19 -0.77 -1.21
N GLY A 28 4.40 -0.25 -1.05
CA GLY A 28 5.63 -1.03 -1.20
C GLY A 28 6.79 -0.44 -0.41
N SER A 29 8.00 -0.84 -0.79
CA SER A 29 9.22 -0.46 -0.07
C SER A 29 9.69 0.92 -0.51
N GLN A 30 10.20 1.69 0.45
CA GLN A 30 10.89 2.94 0.16
C GLN A 30 12.23 2.66 -0.55
N LEU A 31 12.50 3.41 -1.61
CA LEU A 31 13.76 3.42 -2.35
C LEU A 31 14.75 4.40 -1.72
N LEU A 32 16.03 4.25 -2.05
CA LEU A 32 17.06 5.20 -1.63
C LEU A 32 16.83 6.55 -2.32
N GLY A 33 16.79 7.63 -1.52
CA GLY A 33 16.70 9.00 -2.01
C GLY A 33 15.29 9.57 -2.14
N GLU A 34 14.25 8.80 -1.83
CA GLU A 34 12.87 9.32 -1.70
C GLU A 34 12.46 9.42 -0.23
N THR A 35 11.48 10.27 0.07
CA THR A 35 10.76 10.35 1.34
C THR A 35 9.68 9.25 1.42
N ALA A 36 9.19 8.93 2.62
CA ALA A 36 8.10 7.95 2.77
C ALA A 36 6.82 8.36 2.03
N SER A 37 6.53 9.66 1.95
CA SER A 37 5.39 10.19 1.17
C SER A 37 5.60 10.10 -0.34
N GLU A 38 6.83 10.23 -0.82
CA GLU A 38 7.16 10.04 -2.24
C GLU A 38 7.04 8.56 -2.62
N ALA A 39 7.56 7.66 -1.78
CA ALA A 39 7.37 6.22 -1.93
C ALA A 39 5.88 5.85 -1.99
N ALA A 40 5.08 6.38 -1.06
CA ALA A 40 3.64 6.14 -1.03
C ALA A 40 2.92 6.59 -2.32
N GLN A 41 3.28 7.75 -2.88
CA GLN A 41 2.69 8.23 -4.14
C GLN A 41 3.14 7.39 -5.34
N ARG A 42 4.43 7.04 -5.41
CA ARG A 42 4.99 6.20 -6.48
C ARG A 42 4.32 4.83 -6.48
N GLU A 43 4.33 4.13 -5.35
CA GLU A 43 3.75 2.79 -5.21
C GLU A 43 2.25 2.79 -5.52
N LEU A 44 1.50 3.80 -5.04
CA LEU A 44 0.08 3.92 -5.37
C LEU A 44 -0.12 4.01 -6.89
N LEU A 45 0.67 4.85 -7.57
CA LEU A 45 0.57 5.03 -9.01
C LEU A 45 0.98 3.76 -9.77
N GLU A 46 2.08 3.12 -9.37
CA GLU A 46 2.62 1.91 -10.00
C GLU A 46 1.67 0.73 -9.85
N GLU A 47 1.13 0.48 -8.65
CA GLU A 47 0.28 -0.69 -8.38
C GLU A 47 -1.15 -0.54 -8.89
N THR A 48 -1.67 0.69 -9.00
CA THR A 48 -3.10 0.92 -9.22
C THR A 48 -3.44 1.87 -10.36
N GLY A 49 -2.50 2.66 -10.85
CA GLY A 49 -2.76 3.74 -11.82
C GLY A 49 -3.49 4.96 -11.25
N VAL A 50 -3.79 4.99 -9.95
CA VAL A 50 -4.53 6.07 -9.28
C VAL A 50 -3.59 7.17 -8.78
N LYS A 51 -4.09 8.41 -8.81
CA LYS A 51 -3.43 9.58 -8.21
C LYS A 51 -4.33 10.23 -7.17
N VAL A 52 -3.68 10.78 -6.15
CA VAL A 52 -4.28 11.61 -5.11
C VAL A 52 -3.57 12.96 -5.09
N ASP A 53 -4.30 14.02 -4.76
CA ASP A 53 -3.75 15.39 -4.77
C ASP A 53 -2.78 15.62 -3.61
N ARG A 54 -3.12 15.09 -2.43
CA ARG A 54 -2.30 15.21 -1.21
C ARG A 54 -2.43 13.96 -0.35
N LEU A 55 -1.32 13.57 0.25
CA LEU A 55 -1.26 12.54 1.27
C LEU A 55 -1.19 13.15 2.68
N PHE A 56 -1.87 12.49 3.61
CA PHE A 56 -1.83 12.77 5.04
C PHE A 56 -1.35 11.53 5.78
N LEU A 57 -0.38 11.68 6.68
CA LEU A 57 0.05 10.60 7.55
C LEU A 57 -1.13 10.21 8.45
N VAL A 58 -1.43 8.92 8.50
CA VAL A 58 -2.46 8.35 9.37
C VAL A 58 -1.80 7.79 10.62
N ASP A 59 -0.87 6.86 10.44
CA ASP A 59 -0.21 6.18 11.55
C ASP A 59 1.12 5.54 11.12
N VAL A 60 1.90 5.12 12.12
CA VAL A 60 3.06 4.24 11.97
C VAL A 60 2.75 2.92 12.68
N VAL A 61 2.62 1.84 11.91
CA VAL A 61 2.16 0.54 12.41
C VAL A 61 3.29 -0.48 12.35
N ASP A 62 3.58 -1.11 13.48
CA ASP A 62 4.54 -2.22 13.54
C ASP A 62 3.85 -3.55 13.19
N ALA A 63 4.20 -4.11 12.03
CA ALA A 63 3.76 -5.44 11.61
C ALA A 63 4.82 -6.49 12.00
N ILE A 64 4.65 -7.10 13.16
CA ILE A 64 5.54 -8.14 13.69
C ILE A 64 4.88 -9.51 13.53
N ILE A 65 5.40 -10.32 12.59
CA ILE A 65 4.84 -11.63 12.25
C ILE A 65 5.74 -12.73 12.86
N PRO A 66 5.23 -13.52 13.82
CA PRO A 66 6.00 -14.61 14.41
C PRO A 66 6.26 -15.73 13.40
N GLY A 67 7.44 -16.34 13.54
CA GLY A 67 7.85 -17.56 12.85
C GLY A 67 7.87 -18.77 13.78
N VAL A 68 8.67 -19.78 13.41
CA VAL A 68 8.82 -21.03 14.17
C VAL A 68 9.86 -20.85 15.28
N GLU A 69 9.72 -21.57 16.39
CA GLU A 69 10.69 -21.59 17.50
C GLU A 69 11.01 -20.20 18.09
N GLY A 70 10.01 -19.31 18.16
CA GLY A 70 10.16 -17.99 18.75
C GLY A 70 10.97 -16.98 17.91
N LYS A 71 11.35 -17.33 16.68
CA LYS A 71 11.98 -16.39 15.74
C LYS A 71 10.93 -15.50 15.09
N ILE A 72 11.26 -14.24 14.81
CA ILE A 72 10.42 -13.36 14.00
C ILE A 72 10.62 -13.67 12.51
N LYS A 73 9.53 -13.88 11.78
CA LYS A 73 9.57 -14.17 10.34
C LYS A 73 9.60 -12.89 9.51
N TYR A 74 8.78 -11.91 9.90
CA TYR A 74 8.75 -10.59 9.29
C TYR A 74 8.59 -9.52 10.36
N HIS A 75 9.25 -8.38 10.16
CA HIS A 75 9.10 -7.19 10.96
C HIS A 75 9.13 -6.00 10.00
N TYR A 76 8.02 -5.28 9.90
CA TYR A 76 7.93 -4.06 9.09
C TYR A 76 7.44 -2.91 9.95
N THR A 77 8.02 -1.73 9.74
CA THR A 77 7.44 -0.46 10.15
C THR A 77 6.67 0.09 8.96
N LEU A 78 5.35 0.07 9.03
CA LEU A 78 4.46 0.54 7.98
C LEU A 78 4.11 2.00 8.24
N VAL A 79 4.35 2.86 7.26
CA VAL A 79 3.98 4.28 7.34
C VAL A 79 2.72 4.47 6.49
N ASP A 80 1.58 4.54 7.16
CA ASP A 80 0.29 4.58 6.48
C ASP A 80 -0.12 6.01 6.17
N TYR A 81 -0.38 6.27 4.89
CA TYR A 81 -0.92 7.53 4.40
C TYR A 81 -2.35 7.35 3.90
N MET A 82 -3.13 8.44 3.95
CA MET A 82 -4.43 8.53 3.30
C MET A 82 -4.51 9.72 2.34
N GLY A 83 -5.36 9.59 1.31
CA GLY A 83 -5.63 10.64 0.33
C GLY A 83 -7.02 10.48 -0.30
N GLN A 84 -7.48 11.55 -0.94
CA GLN A 84 -8.72 11.54 -1.72
C GLN A 84 -8.38 11.32 -3.20
N TRP A 85 -9.11 10.42 -3.87
CA TRP A 85 -8.96 10.17 -5.29
C TRP A 85 -9.07 11.48 -6.08
N GLN A 86 -8.11 11.70 -6.99
CA GLN A 86 -8.09 12.86 -7.86
C GLN A 86 -8.27 12.46 -9.33
N SER A 87 -7.56 11.42 -9.77
CA SER A 87 -7.58 10.97 -11.16
C SER A 87 -7.03 9.54 -11.32
N GLY A 88 -7.09 9.01 -12.53
CA GLY A 88 -6.62 7.66 -12.88
C GLY A 88 -7.74 6.62 -12.82
N GLU A 89 -7.57 5.56 -13.61
CA GLU A 89 -8.43 4.38 -13.60
C GLU A 89 -7.72 3.25 -12.86
N SER A 90 -8.42 2.58 -11.95
CA SER A 90 -7.89 1.45 -11.19
C SER A 90 -7.55 0.29 -12.13
N ARG A 91 -6.27 0.00 -12.29
CA ARG A 91 -5.75 -1.13 -13.08
C ARG A 91 -4.63 -1.81 -12.28
N PRO A 92 -4.56 -3.15 -12.28
CA PRO A 92 -3.46 -3.85 -11.63
C PRO A 92 -2.14 -3.52 -12.32
N GLY A 93 -1.20 -3.02 -11.52
CA GLY A 93 0.21 -2.86 -11.88
C GLY A 93 1.06 -4.08 -11.51
N ASP A 94 2.38 -3.88 -11.47
CA ASP A 94 3.37 -4.97 -11.45
C ASP A 94 3.17 -5.99 -10.31
N ASP A 95 2.84 -5.51 -9.11
CA ASP A 95 2.70 -6.36 -7.93
C ASP A 95 1.25 -6.60 -7.45
N ALA A 96 0.28 -5.99 -8.12
CA ALA A 96 -1.14 -6.18 -7.81
C ALA A 96 -1.74 -7.27 -8.70
N LYS A 97 -2.28 -8.33 -8.09
CA LYS A 97 -3.04 -9.34 -8.86
C LYS A 97 -4.40 -8.79 -9.31
N GLU A 98 -4.97 -7.92 -8.50
CA GLU A 98 -6.27 -7.30 -8.74
C GLU A 98 -6.35 -5.97 -7.98
N VAL A 99 -7.13 -5.01 -8.50
CA VAL A 99 -7.37 -3.70 -7.88
C VAL A 99 -8.87 -3.42 -7.92
N ARG A 100 -9.47 -3.02 -6.79
CA ARG A 100 -10.90 -2.71 -6.66
C ARG A 100 -11.14 -1.53 -5.72
N TRP A 101 -12.25 -0.85 -5.93
CA TRP A 101 -12.84 0.15 -5.03
C TRP A 101 -13.73 -0.51 -3.97
#